data_AF-A0A1A9IXA7-F1
#
_entry.id   AF-A0A1A9IXA7-F1
#
_cell.length_a   1.000
_cell.length_b   1.000
_cell.length_c   1.000
_cell.angle_alpha   90.00
_cell.angle_beta   90.00
_cell.angle_gamma   90.00
#
_symmetry.space_group_name_H-M   'P 1'
#
loop_
_entity.id
_entity.type
_entity.pdbx_description
1 polymer ?
#
loop_
_entity_poly.entity_id
_entity_poly.type
_entity_poly.pdbx_seq_one_letter_code
_entity_poly.pdbx_strand_id
1 'polypeptide(L)'
;MTETTNTFFIPLDQAQVSLVTAVLHRAARDCRAVDVPGIPTDDRSVVTLGRMAARWAAISEREEHCDVVNVHGERLYSVSLTLEEWYQVRAALSEYAARLTRTAGDPPSPHENRRQATRALLLVDRIKEVITSG
;
A
#
# COMPACT_ATOMS: atom_id res chain seq x y z
N MET A 1 -25.71 0.80 -17.60
CA MET A 1 -25.61 0.79 -16.13
C MET A 1 -24.18 1.19 -15.81
N THR A 2 -23.98 2.41 -15.34
CA THR A 2 -22.68 2.85 -14.81
C THR A 2 -22.56 2.27 -13.41
N GLU A 3 -21.82 1.16 -13.26
CA GLU A 3 -21.27 0.78 -11.96
C GLU A 3 -20.48 1.98 -11.47
N THR A 4 -21.01 2.72 -10.51
CA THR A 4 -20.20 3.61 -9.68
C THR A 4 -19.23 2.73 -8.94
N THR A 5 -18.05 2.53 -9.51
CA THR A 5 -16.93 1.92 -8.82
C THR A 5 -16.63 2.84 -7.63
N ASN A 6 -17.08 2.45 -6.43
CA ASN A 6 -16.85 3.22 -5.21
C ASN A 6 -15.34 3.35 -5.01
N THR A 7 -14.82 4.51 -5.37
CA THR A 7 -13.42 4.87 -5.25
C THR A 7 -13.27 5.71 -4.01
N PHE A 8 -12.27 5.37 -3.20
CA PHE A 8 -11.98 6.04 -1.94
C PHE A 8 -10.68 6.81 -2.09
N PHE A 9 -10.70 8.02 -1.54
CA PHE A 9 -9.59 8.94 -1.59
C PHE A 9 -8.92 9.04 -0.22
N ILE A 10 -7.62 8.76 -0.17
CA ILE A 10 -6.82 8.92 1.06
C ILE A 10 -5.60 9.78 0.70
N PRO A 11 -5.47 10.99 1.28
CA PRO A 11 -4.33 11.85 1.00
C PRO A 11 -3.09 11.35 1.75
N LEU A 12 -2.02 10.98 1.04
CA LEU A 12 -0.82 10.39 1.63
C LEU A 12 0.40 11.29 1.48
N ASP A 13 1.21 11.44 2.52
CA ASP A 13 2.52 12.10 2.35
C ASP A 13 3.50 11.20 1.57
N GLN A 14 4.63 11.77 1.13
CA GLN A 14 5.64 11.03 0.35
C GLN A 14 6.22 9.82 1.11
N ALA A 15 6.35 9.89 2.43
CA ALA A 15 6.85 8.77 3.22
C ALA A 15 5.84 7.62 3.28
N GLN A 16 4.54 7.92 3.33
CA GLN A 16 3.45 6.96 3.26
C GLN A 16 3.37 6.31 1.87
N VAL A 17 3.47 7.09 0.79
CA VAL A 17 3.54 6.56 -0.59
C VAL A 17 4.74 5.64 -0.76
N SER A 18 5.92 6.06 -0.27
CA SER A 18 7.14 5.26 -0.33
C SER A 18 6.99 3.95 0.44
N LEU A 19 6.37 3.98 1.63
CA LEU A 19 6.12 2.80 2.45
C LEU A 19 5.20 1.80 1.73
N VAL A 20 4.06 2.26 1.20
CA VAL A 20 3.12 1.39 0.49
C VAL A 20 3.78 0.77 -0.74
N THR A 21 4.53 1.58 -1.50
CA THR A 21 5.28 1.13 -2.68
C THR A 21 6.27 0.03 -2.32
N ALA A 22 7.09 0.24 -1.27
CA ALA A 22 8.06 -0.75 -0.81
C ALA A 22 7.40 -2.05 -0.33
N VAL A 23 6.29 -1.95 0.41
CA VAL A 23 5.55 -3.10 0.94
C VAL A 23 4.91 -3.91 -0.18
N LEU A 24 4.26 -3.27 -1.13
CA LEU A 24 3.64 -3.96 -2.27
C LEU A 24 4.68 -4.60 -3.18
N HIS A 25 5.81 -3.93 -3.43
CA HIS A 25 6.91 -4.54 -4.17
C HIS A 25 7.46 -5.78 -3.47
N ARG A 26 7.61 -5.73 -2.14
CA ARG A 26 8.05 -6.89 -1.36
C ARG A 26 7.02 -8.01 -1.44
N ALA A 27 5.74 -7.71 -1.22
CA ALA A 27 4.66 -8.70 -1.31
C ALA A 27 4.60 -9.35 -2.70
N ALA A 28 4.71 -8.56 -3.78
CA ALA A 28 4.73 -9.07 -5.15
C ALA A 28 5.96 -9.96 -5.41
N ARG A 29 7.13 -9.63 -4.86
CA ARG A 29 8.33 -10.48 -4.96
C ARG A 29 8.17 -11.78 -4.17
N ASP A 30 7.67 -11.71 -2.94
CA ASP A 30 7.44 -12.88 -2.08
C ASP A 30 6.43 -13.84 -2.73
N CYS A 31 5.40 -13.34 -3.41
CA CYS A 31 4.46 -14.16 -4.16
C CYS A 31 5.04 -14.74 -5.45
N ARG A 32 5.90 -14.00 -6.19
CA ARG A 32 6.62 -14.55 -7.36
C ARG A 32 7.61 -15.66 -6.99
N ALA A 33 8.10 -15.71 -5.76
CA ALA A 33 8.91 -16.83 -5.29
C ALA A 33 8.12 -18.15 -5.21
N VAL A 34 6.78 -18.09 -5.30
CA VAL A 34 5.88 -19.24 -5.39
C VAL A 34 5.36 -19.32 -6.83
N ASP A 35 6.23 -19.66 -7.79
CA ASP A 35 5.81 -19.87 -9.18
C ASP A 35 4.80 -21.03 -9.24
N VAL A 36 3.52 -20.72 -9.46
CA VAL A 36 2.49 -21.69 -9.82
C VAL A 36 2.23 -21.54 -11.32
N PRO A 37 2.69 -22.47 -12.17
CA PRO A 37 2.46 -22.40 -13.60
C PRO A 37 0.97 -22.60 -13.91
N GLY A 38 0.38 -21.72 -14.73
CA GLY A 38 -0.89 -22.01 -15.41
C GLY A 38 -2.07 -21.08 -15.15
N ILE A 39 -1.94 -19.99 -14.39
CA ILE A 39 -3.03 -19.01 -14.25
C ILE A 39 -2.90 -17.94 -15.35
N PRO A 40 -3.90 -17.77 -16.24
CA PRO A 40 -3.87 -16.71 -17.25
C PRO A 40 -3.98 -15.35 -16.55
N THR A 41 -2.96 -14.51 -16.70
CA THR A 41 -2.84 -13.18 -16.07
C THR A 41 -3.61 -12.06 -16.78
N ASP A 42 -4.40 -12.38 -17.81
CA ASP A 42 -4.91 -11.38 -18.76
C ASP A 42 -6.32 -10.86 -18.45
N ASP A 43 -6.87 -11.18 -17.26
CA ASP A 43 -8.05 -10.48 -16.79
C ASP A 43 -7.66 -9.13 -16.18
N ARG A 44 -8.03 -8.05 -16.86
CA ARG A 44 -7.81 -6.67 -16.42
C ARG A 44 -8.71 -6.28 -15.24
N SER A 45 -9.72 -7.07 -14.91
CA SER A 45 -10.59 -6.83 -13.75
C SER A 45 -9.97 -7.31 -12.42
N VAL A 46 -9.01 -8.23 -12.45
CA VAL A 46 -8.44 -8.83 -11.23
C VAL A 46 -7.38 -7.94 -10.61
N VAL A 47 -7.54 -7.61 -9.33
CA VAL A 47 -6.53 -6.92 -8.53
C VAL A 47 -5.41 -7.91 -8.19
N THR A 48 -4.20 -7.66 -8.69
CA THR A 48 -3.02 -8.47 -8.38
C THR A 48 -1.95 -7.64 -7.69
N LEU A 49 -1.19 -8.25 -6.77
CA LEU A 49 -0.07 -7.59 -6.08
C LEU A 49 0.96 -7.02 -7.06
N GLY A 50 1.22 -7.71 -8.18
CA GLY A 50 2.13 -7.23 -9.22
C GLY A 50 1.64 -5.95 -9.90
N ARG A 51 0.34 -5.88 -10.23
CA ARG A 51 -0.27 -4.69 -10.84
C ARG A 51 -0.35 -3.53 -9.83
N MET A 52 -0.69 -3.83 -8.59
CA MET A 52 -0.67 -2.83 -7.51
C MET A 52 0.74 -2.27 -7.29
N ALA A 53 1.77 -3.11 -7.21
CA ALA A 53 3.15 -2.66 -7.06
C ALA A 53 3.59 -1.74 -8.21
N ALA A 54 3.28 -2.10 -9.47
CA ALA A 54 3.58 -1.26 -10.63
C ALA A 54 2.83 0.08 -10.59
N ARG A 55 1.54 0.07 -10.20
CA ARG A 55 0.73 1.28 -10.06
C ARG A 55 1.29 2.22 -8.99
N TRP A 56 1.68 1.69 -7.83
CA TRP A 56 2.26 2.47 -6.74
C TRP A 56 3.67 2.98 -7.05
N ALA A 57 4.48 2.22 -7.80
CA ALA A 57 5.75 2.73 -8.33
C ALA A 57 5.54 3.94 -9.24
N ALA A 58 4.58 3.87 -10.16
CA ALA A 58 4.25 4.98 -11.04
C ALA A 58 3.74 6.22 -10.26
N ILE A 59 2.98 6.02 -9.18
CA ILE A 59 2.55 7.12 -8.28
C ILE A 59 3.76 7.74 -7.58
N SER A 60 4.69 6.91 -7.08
CA SER A 60 5.90 7.39 -6.41
C SER A 60 6.85 8.14 -7.33
N GLU A 61 6.87 7.80 -8.63
CA GLU A 61 7.75 8.44 -9.63
C GLU A 61 7.13 9.71 -10.23
N ARG A 62 5.80 9.83 -10.25
CA ARG A 62 5.11 10.97 -10.86
C ARG A 62 4.70 12.00 -9.81
N GLU A 63 5.23 13.23 -9.93
CA GLU A 63 4.74 14.39 -9.18
C GLU A 63 3.30 14.81 -9.58
N GLU A 64 2.73 14.25 -10.66
CA GLU A 64 1.37 14.56 -11.17
C GLU A 64 0.22 14.25 -10.20
N HIS A 65 0.47 13.51 -9.10
CA HIS A 65 -0.56 13.19 -8.11
C HIS A 65 -0.47 14.07 -6.84
N CYS A 66 0.38 15.11 -6.84
CA CYS A 66 0.51 16.08 -5.75
C CYS A 66 -0.48 17.24 -5.91
N ASP A 67 -1.74 17.04 -5.51
CA ASP A 67 -2.77 18.09 -5.65
C ASP A 67 -3.06 18.87 -4.37
N VAL A 68 -2.61 18.36 -3.22
CA VAL A 68 -3.01 18.89 -1.91
C VAL A 68 -1.77 19.21 -1.08
N VAL A 69 -1.76 20.39 -0.46
CA VAL A 69 -0.77 20.76 0.55
C VAL A 69 -1.49 20.74 1.89
N ASN A 70 -0.95 19.99 2.86
CA ASN A 70 -1.55 19.97 4.20
C ASN A 70 -1.31 21.31 4.94
N VAL A 71 -1.93 21.48 6.11
CA VAL A 71 -1.76 22.68 6.95
C VAL A 71 -0.31 22.94 7.41
N HIS A 72 0.57 21.95 7.24
CA HIS A 72 1.99 22.03 7.56
C HIS A 72 2.88 22.30 6.33
N GLY A 73 2.30 22.50 5.14
CA GLY A 73 3.04 22.76 3.91
C GLY A 73 3.54 21.51 3.18
N GLU A 74 3.18 20.31 3.65
CA GLU A 74 3.61 19.04 3.06
C GLU A 74 2.74 18.66 1.86
N ARG A 75 3.38 18.21 0.78
CA ARG A 75 2.68 17.70 -0.41
C ARG A 75 2.04 16.34 -0.08
N LEU A 76 0.75 16.24 -0.37
CA LEU A 76 -0.03 15.02 -0.24
C LEU A 76 -0.38 14.49 -1.64
N TYR A 77 -0.24 13.18 -1.77
CA TYR A 77 -0.56 12.39 -2.93
C TYR A 77 -2.00 11.92 -2.85
N SER A 78 -2.73 12.28 -3.90
CA SER A 78 -4.13 12.00 -4.15
C SER A 78 -4.30 10.63 -4.81
N VAL A 79 -4.34 9.54 -4.03
CA VAL A 79 -4.49 8.19 -4.60
C VAL A 79 -5.94 7.74 -4.54
N SER A 80 -6.56 7.61 -5.71
CA SER A 80 -7.93 7.06 -5.86
C SER A 80 -7.86 5.56 -6.14
N LEU A 81 -8.29 4.73 -5.19
CA LEU A 81 -8.36 3.27 -5.35
C LEU A 81 -9.78 2.76 -5.09
N THR A 82 -10.09 1.59 -5.63
CA THR A 82 -11.33 0.86 -5.26
C THR A 82 -11.24 0.37 -3.82
N LEU A 83 -12.39 -0.01 -3.25
CA LEU A 83 -12.45 -0.61 -1.92
C LEU A 83 -11.57 -1.87 -1.81
N GLU A 84 -11.61 -2.74 -2.82
CA GLU A 84 -10.81 -3.96 -2.87
C GLU A 84 -9.31 -3.65 -2.86
N GLU A 85 -8.88 -2.68 -3.68
CA GLU A 85 -7.49 -2.25 -3.73
C GLU A 85 -7.01 -1.69 -2.37
N TRP A 86 -7.84 -0.90 -1.68
CA TRP A 86 -7.51 -0.44 -0.31
C TRP A 86 -7.43 -1.58 0.70
N TYR A 87 -8.29 -2.59 0.60
CA TYR A 87 -8.18 -3.79 1.43
C TYR A 87 -6.87 -4.54 1.19
N GLN A 88 -6.43 -4.67 -0.07
CA GLN A 88 -5.15 -5.30 -0.41
C GLN A 88 -3.96 -4.50 0.13
N VAL A 89 -3.97 -3.17 0.01
CA VAL A 89 -2.94 -2.29 0.62
C VAL A 89 -2.90 -2.52 2.14
N ARG A 90 -4.07 -2.50 2.79
CA ARG A 90 -4.17 -2.69 4.24
C ARG A 90 -3.61 -4.06 4.67
N ALA A 91 -3.98 -5.13 3.97
CA ALA A 91 -3.49 -6.48 4.25
C ALA A 91 -1.97 -6.58 4.10
N ALA A 92 -1.40 -6.00 3.04
CA ALA A 92 0.05 -6.01 2.82
C ALA A 92 0.81 -5.24 3.92
N LEU A 93 0.30 -4.08 4.35
CA LEU A 93 0.86 -3.30 5.45
C LEU A 93 0.80 -4.06 6.79
N SER A 94 -0.33 -4.71 7.09
CA SER A 94 -0.49 -5.52 8.31
C SER A 94 0.48 -6.70 8.35
N GLU A 95 0.61 -7.44 7.25
CA GLU A 95 1.55 -8.57 7.17
C GLU A 95 3.00 -8.07 7.26
N TYR A 96 3.34 -6.95 6.63
CA TYR A 96 4.66 -6.33 6.76
C TYR A 96 4.99 -5.96 8.21
N ALA A 97 4.06 -5.28 8.92
CA ALA A 97 4.23 -4.97 10.33
C ALA A 97 4.40 -6.24 11.18
N ALA A 98 3.59 -7.28 10.94
CA ALA A 98 3.69 -8.56 11.63
C ALA A 98 5.02 -9.28 11.35
N ARG A 99 5.60 -9.16 10.14
CA ARG A 99 6.93 -9.71 9.85
C ARG A 99 8.03 -8.98 10.63
N LEU A 100 7.98 -7.66 10.67
CA LEU A 100 8.96 -6.85 11.41
C LEU A 100 8.94 -7.15 12.91
N THR A 101 7.78 -7.51 13.48
CA THR A 101 7.66 -7.87 14.90
C THR A 101 7.97 -9.34 15.20
N ARG A 102 7.72 -10.25 14.25
CA ARG A 102 8.03 -11.69 14.39
C ARG A 102 9.50 -12.05 14.20
N THR A 103 10.32 -11.17 13.62
CA THR A 103 11.74 -11.45 13.38
C THR A 103 12.49 -11.48 14.72
N ALA A 104 12.50 -12.65 15.38
CA ALA A 104 13.01 -12.88 16.73
C ALA A 104 14.53 -13.16 16.80
N GLY A 105 15.28 -12.96 15.71
CA GLY A 105 16.74 -13.02 15.71
C GLY A 105 17.28 -11.65 15.39
N ASP A 106 18.15 -11.13 16.27
CA ASP A 106 18.77 -9.79 16.25
C ASP A 106 18.82 -9.16 14.85
N PRO A 107 17.77 -8.44 14.44
CA PRO A 107 17.92 -7.54 13.32
C PRO A 107 18.87 -6.43 13.80
N PRO A 108 19.80 -5.94 12.97
CA PRO A 108 20.79 -4.94 13.39
C PRO A 108 20.19 -3.64 13.96
N SER A 109 18.88 -3.40 13.79
CA SER A 109 18.18 -2.24 14.37
C SER A 109 16.75 -2.57 14.87
N PRO A 110 16.58 -3.18 16.07
CA PRO A 110 15.25 -3.47 16.64
C PRO A 110 14.38 -2.22 16.81
N HIS A 111 15.00 -1.06 17.04
CA HIS A 111 14.32 0.23 17.12
C HIS A 111 13.73 0.68 15.77
N GLU A 112 14.44 0.44 14.67
CA GLU A 112 13.98 0.84 13.33
C GLU A 112 12.84 -0.06 12.85
N ASN A 113 12.94 -1.36 13.08
CA ASN A 113 11.86 -2.31 12.78
C ASN A 113 10.57 -1.96 13.53
N ARG A 114 10.67 -1.62 14.83
CA ARG A 114 9.52 -1.13 15.59
C ARG A 114 8.94 0.15 14.99
N ARG A 115 9.78 1.12 14.65
CA ARG A 115 9.34 2.38 14.02
C ARG A 115 8.63 2.14 12.68
N GLN A 116 9.16 1.26 11.83
CA GLN A 116 8.55 0.92 10.55
C GLN A 116 7.24 0.14 10.72
N ALA A 117 7.17 -0.80 11.68
CA ALA A 117 5.94 -1.51 12.01
C ALA A 117 4.86 -0.56 12.53
N THR A 118 5.20 0.37 13.44
CA THR A 118 4.28 1.40 13.92
C THR A 118 3.77 2.27 12.78
N ARG A 119 4.64 2.73 11.88
CA ARG A 119 4.23 3.52 10.71
C ARG A 119 3.25 2.76 9.81
N ALA A 120 3.51 1.48 9.55
CA ALA A 120 2.62 0.64 8.75
C ALA A 120 1.26 0.45 9.43
N LEU A 121 1.24 0.22 10.75
CA LEU A 121 0.00 0.06 11.52
C LEU A 121 -0.82 1.36 11.59
N LEU A 122 -0.19 2.51 11.80
CA LEU A 122 -0.89 3.81 11.76
C LEU A 122 -1.55 4.05 10.40
N LEU A 123 -0.89 3.67 9.31
CA LEU A 123 -1.47 3.77 7.97
C LEU A 123 -2.61 2.76 7.75
N VAL A 124 -2.52 1.56 8.33
CA VAL A 124 -3.61 0.57 8.34
C VAL A 124 -4.87 1.13 9.01
N ASP A 125 -4.70 1.75 10.19
CA ASP A 125 -5.82 2.32 10.95
C ASP A 125 -6.47 3.46 10.18
N ARG A 126 -5.66 4.34 9.58
CA ARG A 126 -6.16 5.43 8.73
C ARG A 126 -6.94 4.92 7.51
N ILE A 127 -6.44 3.89 6.83
CA ILE A 127 -7.16 3.26 5.71
C ILE A 127 -8.48 2.68 6.20
N LYS A 128 -8.47 1.98 7.34
CA LYS A 128 -9.68 1.40 7.94
C LYS A 128 -10.72 2.47 8.27
N GLU A 129 -10.33 3.58 8.87
CA GLU A 129 -11.24 4.68 9.21
C GLU A 129 -11.94 5.24 7.97
N VAL A 130 -11.19 5.51 6.89
CA VAL A 130 -11.76 6.09 5.66
C VAL A 130 -12.74 5.12 4.99
N ILE A 131 -12.39 3.83 4.87
CA ILE A 131 -13.26 2.85 4.19
C ILE A 131 -14.46 2.40 5.02
N THR A 132 -14.48 2.65 6.33
CA THR A 132 -15.62 2.34 7.22
C THR A 132 -16.54 3.53 7.45
N SER A 133 -16.06 4.75 7.18
CA SER A 133 -16.81 6.00 7.35
C SER A 133 -17.39 6.56 6.04
N GLY A 134 -17.00 6.01 4.89
CA GLY A 134 -17.52 6.35 3.56
C GLY A 134 -18.51 5.31 3.05
#